data_AF-A0A957Q7Z5-F1
#
_entry.id   AF-A0A957Q7Z5-F1
#
_cell.length_a   1.000
_cell.length_b   1.000
_cell.length_c   1.000
_cell.angle_alpha   90.00
_cell.angle_beta   90.00
_cell.angle_gamma   90.00
#
_symmetry.space_group_name_H-M   'P 1'
#
loop_
_entity.id
_entity.type
_entity.pdbx_description
1 polymer ?
#
loop_
_entity_poly.entity_id
_entity_poly.type
_entity_poly.pdbx_seq_one_letter_code
_entity_poly.pdbx_strand_id
1 'polypeptide(L)'
;MPKTSKPNLTPVDVSKLDVADIPCDLRRDLHVFVDYVRDREVKRATRTNHLSKTDGRRLAKLMTDDQALEEIERDGYSGWMDAVDTLALQLGFVKYDTKGVYAGYTSSEPSFPDNYIEFNEACYQEFLQKPLIRQEQTLFKTLIDNYEQSEFFHHATLGRLTGFSRWGSGLGVVPMLDFKAIRRFLFDLLAQLDSGVWYSVADLVQYLKAEHPYFLIAKNPKYENNRDKHLGRYGTFHESKTHWGHEIDISESDPDAFERVEGRYVERFLEAIPLLAGYIDVAYAAKPDTRLYPVRNYLQAFRIHDFFLQVMQGTLDEPD
;
A
#
# COMPACT_ATOMS: atom_id res chain seq x y z
N MET A 1 9.71 19.49 -14.28
CA MET A 1 10.20 19.23 -12.92
C MET A 1 11.72 19.38 -12.93
N PRO A 2 12.35 19.94 -11.88
CA PRO A 2 13.80 20.06 -11.82
C PRO A 2 14.45 18.67 -11.87
N LYS A 3 15.65 18.57 -12.48
CA LYS A 3 16.43 17.33 -12.50
C LYS A 3 16.70 16.89 -11.06
N THR A 4 16.14 15.76 -10.67
CA THR A 4 16.41 15.09 -9.40
C THR A 4 17.86 14.60 -9.41
N SER A 5 18.64 14.97 -8.40
CA SER A 5 19.94 14.33 -8.16
C SER A 5 19.71 12.87 -7.76
N LYS A 6 20.60 11.95 -8.19
CA LYS A 6 20.56 10.56 -7.72
C LYS A 6 20.67 10.54 -6.19
N PRO A 7 19.76 9.86 -5.46
CA PRO A 7 19.88 9.71 -4.02
C PRO A 7 21.20 9.01 -3.67
N ASN A 8 21.98 9.60 -2.75
CA ASN A 8 23.21 8.99 -2.23
C ASN A 8 22.90 8.34 -0.88
N LEU A 9 22.36 7.13 -0.92
CA LEU A 9 21.95 6.37 0.27
C LEU A 9 23.04 5.40 0.70
N THR A 10 23.26 5.26 2.00
CA THR A 10 24.29 4.35 2.52
C THR A 10 23.81 2.90 2.49
N PRO A 11 24.65 1.96 2.02
CA PRO A 11 24.39 0.53 2.19
C PRO A 11 24.38 0.13 3.67
N VAL A 12 23.51 -0.81 4.05
CA VAL A 12 23.32 -1.26 5.44
C VAL A 12 23.50 -2.77 5.55
N ASP A 13 24.14 -3.22 6.63
CA ASP A 13 24.15 -4.62 7.03
C ASP A 13 22.85 -4.98 7.75
N VAL A 14 22.09 -5.91 7.19
CA VAL A 14 20.81 -6.38 7.71
C VAL A 14 20.91 -7.61 8.61
N SER A 15 22.12 -8.09 8.92
CA SER A 15 22.35 -9.31 9.72
C SER A 15 21.69 -9.31 11.12
N LYS A 16 21.42 -8.13 11.67
CA LYS A 16 20.75 -7.93 12.97
C LYS A 16 19.29 -7.45 12.85
N LEU A 17 18.80 -7.31 11.62
CA LEU A 17 17.43 -6.90 11.33
C LEU A 17 16.57 -8.13 11.05
N ASP A 18 15.27 -7.97 11.23
CA ASP A 18 14.28 -8.97 10.85
C ASP A 18 13.88 -8.73 9.39
N VAL A 19 14.51 -9.47 8.48
CA VAL A 19 14.20 -9.41 7.04
C VAL A 19 12.86 -10.08 6.81
N ALA A 20 11.94 -9.38 6.17
CA ALA A 20 10.62 -9.93 5.87
C ALA A 20 10.74 -11.09 4.88
N ASP A 21 10.19 -12.24 5.26
CA ASP A 21 9.95 -13.34 4.34
C ASP A 21 8.52 -13.21 3.81
N ILE A 22 8.40 -12.96 2.51
CA ILE A 22 7.13 -12.70 1.85
C ILE A 22 7.00 -13.72 0.71
N PRO A 23 6.29 -14.84 0.95
CA PRO A 23 6.10 -15.86 -0.08
C PRO A 23 5.12 -15.41 -1.18
N CYS A 24 4.43 -14.29 -0.96
CA CYS A 24 3.34 -13.81 -1.80
C CYS A 24 3.79 -13.36 -3.20
N ASP A 25 3.21 -13.94 -4.25
CA ASP A 25 3.40 -13.56 -5.65
C ASP A 25 2.11 -13.00 -6.25
N LEU A 26 2.05 -11.67 -6.37
CA LEU A 26 0.88 -10.94 -6.87
C LEU A 26 0.48 -11.39 -8.28
N ARG A 27 1.46 -11.67 -9.15
CA ARG A 27 1.20 -11.96 -10.57
C ARG A 27 0.60 -13.34 -10.69
N ARG A 28 1.24 -14.33 -10.06
CA ARG A 28 0.72 -15.70 -9.99
C ARG A 28 -0.68 -15.72 -9.40
N ASP A 29 -0.86 -15.07 -8.24
CA ASP A 29 -2.10 -15.18 -7.50
C ASP A 29 -3.27 -14.42 -8.13
N LEU A 30 -2.98 -13.35 -8.88
CA LEU A 30 -3.96 -12.70 -9.74
C LEU A 30 -4.53 -13.67 -10.80
N HIS A 31 -3.67 -14.44 -11.47
CA HIS A 31 -4.13 -15.45 -12.43
C HIS A 31 -4.88 -16.60 -11.75
N VAL A 32 -4.39 -17.07 -10.60
CA VAL A 32 -5.08 -18.10 -9.79
C VAL A 32 -6.49 -17.65 -9.40
N PHE A 33 -6.64 -16.39 -8.96
CA PHE A 33 -7.94 -15.82 -8.63
C PHE A 33 -8.87 -15.78 -9.85
N VAL A 34 -8.38 -15.26 -10.98
CA VAL A 34 -9.18 -15.14 -12.21
C VAL A 34 -9.62 -16.52 -12.72
N ASP A 35 -8.72 -17.50 -12.73
CA ASP A 35 -9.06 -18.88 -13.12
C ASP A 35 -10.10 -19.49 -12.17
N TYR A 36 -9.97 -19.25 -10.86
CA TYR A 36 -10.92 -19.74 -9.86
C TYR A 36 -12.35 -19.23 -10.11
N VAL A 37 -12.50 -17.93 -10.38
CA VAL A 37 -13.82 -17.31 -10.58
C VAL A 37 -14.37 -17.52 -11.99
N ARG A 38 -13.52 -17.76 -12.99
CA ARG A 38 -13.95 -18.16 -14.34
C ARG A 38 -14.67 -19.51 -14.30
N ASP A 39 -14.11 -20.45 -13.55
CA ASP A 39 -14.55 -21.84 -13.60
C ASP A 39 -15.66 -22.15 -12.56
N ARG A 40 -16.12 -21.15 -11.79
CA ARG A 40 -17.05 -21.32 -10.67
C ARG A 40 -18.02 -20.16 -10.51
N GLU A 41 -19.26 -20.46 -10.14
CA GLU A 41 -20.19 -19.46 -9.63
C GLU A 41 -19.82 -19.07 -8.20
N VAL A 42 -19.17 -17.92 -8.05
CA VAL A 42 -18.74 -17.39 -6.75
C VAL A 42 -19.70 -16.31 -6.29
N LYS A 43 -20.43 -16.59 -5.21
CA LYS A 43 -21.33 -15.62 -4.54
C LYS A 43 -20.60 -14.90 -3.42
N ARG A 44 -20.67 -13.56 -3.41
CA ARG A 44 -20.15 -12.73 -2.32
C ARG A 44 -21.09 -12.73 -1.12
N ALA A 45 -20.54 -12.50 0.07
CA ALA A 45 -21.32 -12.45 1.30
C ALA A 45 -22.26 -11.24 1.30
N THR A 46 -23.53 -11.46 1.64
CA THR A 46 -24.57 -10.41 1.56
C THR A 46 -24.32 -9.18 2.42
N ARG A 47 -23.59 -9.29 3.54
CA ARG A 47 -23.35 -8.13 4.42
C ARG A 47 -22.02 -7.45 4.18
N THR A 48 -20.95 -8.23 4.12
CA THR A 48 -19.59 -7.69 4.08
C THR A 48 -19.05 -7.55 2.67
N ASN A 49 -19.72 -8.15 1.70
CA ASN A 49 -19.23 -8.27 0.34
C ASN A 49 -17.86 -8.98 0.21
N HIS A 50 -17.39 -9.72 1.21
CA HIS A 50 -16.21 -10.58 1.07
C HIS A 50 -16.56 -11.91 0.39
N LEU A 51 -15.54 -12.67 -0.01
CA LEU A 51 -15.71 -14.06 -0.40
C LEU A 51 -16.31 -14.89 0.75
N SER A 52 -17.08 -15.92 0.39
CA SER A 52 -17.58 -16.88 1.39
C SER A 52 -16.42 -17.60 2.07
N LYS A 53 -16.55 -17.99 3.35
CA LYS A 53 -15.49 -18.79 4.02
C LYS A 53 -15.14 -20.07 3.24
N THR A 54 -16.11 -20.66 2.54
CA THR A 54 -15.91 -21.86 1.73
C THR A 54 -15.04 -21.58 0.51
N ASP A 55 -15.33 -20.51 -0.24
CA ASP A 55 -14.53 -20.13 -1.41
C ASP A 55 -13.17 -19.59 -1.00
N GLY A 56 -13.11 -18.77 0.05
CA GLY A 56 -11.87 -18.28 0.63
C GLY A 56 -10.93 -19.44 0.99
N ARG A 57 -11.40 -20.45 1.73
CA ARG A 57 -10.55 -21.62 2.07
C ARG A 57 -10.08 -22.42 0.85
N ARG A 58 -10.87 -22.48 -0.22
CA ARG A 58 -10.48 -23.20 -1.43
C ARG A 58 -9.43 -22.43 -2.21
N LEU A 59 -9.62 -21.12 -2.33
CA LEU A 59 -8.71 -20.23 -3.03
C LEU A 59 -7.38 -20.08 -2.27
N ALA A 60 -7.40 -19.96 -0.95
CA ALA A 60 -6.20 -19.88 -0.11
C ALA A 60 -5.24 -21.07 -0.30
N LYS A 61 -5.77 -22.27 -0.61
CA LYS A 61 -4.94 -23.46 -0.90
C LYS A 61 -4.22 -23.40 -2.25
N LEU A 62 -4.62 -22.48 -3.12
CA LEU A 62 -4.07 -22.31 -4.47
C LEU A 62 -3.10 -21.12 -4.53
N MET A 63 -3.34 -20.11 -3.69
CA MET A 63 -2.53 -18.90 -3.58
C MET A 63 -1.20 -19.17 -2.87
N THR A 64 -0.29 -18.20 -2.95
CA THR A 64 1.06 -18.27 -2.38
C THR A 64 1.14 -17.89 -0.91
N ASP A 65 0.20 -17.10 -0.40
CA ASP A 65 0.13 -16.71 1.02
C ASP A 65 -0.18 -17.93 1.90
N ASP A 66 0.80 -18.33 2.71
CA ASP A 66 0.71 -19.46 3.62
C ASP A 66 -0.14 -19.17 4.86
N GLN A 67 -0.37 -17.90 5.19
CA GLN A 67 -1.19 -17.47 6.33
C GLN A 67 -2.67 -17.30 5.96
N ALA A 68 -3.01 -17.18 4.68
CA ALA A 68 -4.38 -16.92 4.22
C ALA A 68 -5.42 -17.88 4.81
N LEU A 69 -5.09 -19.17 4.99
CA LEU A 69 -6.01 -20.13 5.59
C LEU A 69 -6.32 -19.81 7.06
N GLU A 70 -5.30 -19.48 7.85
CA GLU A 70 -5.45 -19.14 9.26
C GLU A 70 -6.23 -17.84 9.43
N GLU A 71 -5.96 -16.83 8.59
CA GLU A 71 -6.70 -15.57 8.57
C GLU A 71 -8.19 -15.79 8.28
N ILE A 72 -8.53 -16.59 7.28
CA ILE A 72 -9.93 -16.86 6.91
C ILE A 72 -10.66 -17.64 8.01
N GLU A 73 -9.96 -18.51 8.74
CA GLU A 73 -10.55 -19.20 9.87
C GLU A 73 -10.82 -18.26 11.05
N ARG A 74 -9.82 -17.43 11.38
CA ARG A 74 -9.86 -16.49 12.51
C ARG A 74 -10.81 -15.33 12.25
N ASP A 75 -10.63 -14.63 11.14
CA ASP A 75 -11.23 -13.33 10.83
C ASP A 75 -12.34 -13.42 9.76
N GLY A 76 -12.35 -14.51 8.99
CA GLY A 76 -13.35 -14.73 7.94
C GLY A 76 -12.98 -14.19 6.56
N TYR A 77 -11.84 -13.53 6.45
CA TYR A 77 -11.27 -12.99 5.21
C TYR A 77 -9.74 -13.10 5.27
N SER A 78 -9.06 -12.82 4.16
CA SER A 78 -7.59 -12.70 4.10
C SER A 78 -7.23 -11.39 3.43
N GLY A 79 -6.27 -10.66 4.00
CA GLY A 79 -5.85 -9.37 3.48
C GLY A 79 -5.20 -9.50 2.10
N TRP A 80 -4.41 -10.54 1.89
CA TRP A 80 -3.78 -10.85 0.60
C TRP A 80 -4.83 -11.15 -0.48
N MET A 81 -5.78 -12.01 -0.15
CA MET A 81 -6.87 -12.38 -1.05
C MET A 81 -7.72 -11.19 -1.45
N ASP A 82 -8.08 -10.32 -0.48
CA ASP A 82 -8.84 -9.10 -0.75
C ASP A 82 -8.05 -8.12 -1.64
N ALA A 83 -6.72 -8.04 -1.47
CA ALA A 83 -5.88 -7.21 -2.34
C ALA A 83 -5.85 -7.73 -3.78
N VAL A 84 -5.74 -9.05 -3.97
CA VAL A 84 -5.77 -9.69 -5.30
C VAL A 84 -7.13 -9.53 -5.98
N ASP A 85 -8.23 -9.79 -5.26
CA ASP A 85 -9.61 -9.59 -5.73
C ASP A 85 -9.85 -8.13 -6.15
N THR A 86 -9.43 -7.18 -5.31
CA THR A 86 -9.53 -5.75 -5.60
C THR A 86 -8.76 -5.39 -6.87
N LEU A 87 -7.54 -5.90 -7.05
CA LEU A 87 -6.76 -5.66 -8.25
C LEU A 87 -7.45 -6.25 -9.50
N ALA A 88 -7.99 -7.47 -9.42
CA ALA A 88 -8.73 -8.09 -10.53
C ALA A 88 -9.97 -7.26 -10.92
N LEU A 89 -10.70 -6.72 -9.95
CA LEU A 89 -11.82 -5.81 -10.18
C LEU A 89 -11.36 -4.50 -10.87
N GLN A 90 -10.28 -3.90 -10.39
CA GLN A 90 -9.75 -2.65 -10.93
C GLN A 90 -9.20 -2.79 -12.35
N LEU A 91 -8.65 -3.96 -12.69
CA LEU A 91 -8.23 -4.30 -14.05
C LEU A 91 -9.42 -4.63 -14.97
N GLY A 92 -10.62 -4.80 -14.40
CA GLY A 92 -11.83 -5.15 -15.14
C GLY A 92 -11.91 -6.62 -15.55
N PHE A 93 -11.07 -7.49 -14.99
CA PHE A 93 -11.11 -8.94 -15.22
C PHE A 93 -12.35 -9.58 -14.60
N VAL A 94 -12.83 -8.98 -13.52
CA VAL A 94 -14.07 -9.36 -12.86
C VAL A 94 -14.95 -8.14 -12.64
N LYS A 95 -16.24 -8.41 -12.41
CA LYS A 95 -17.21 -7.39 -12.04
C LYS A 95 -18.15 -7.95 -10.98
N TYR A 96 -18.48 -7.13 -10.00
CA TYR A 96 -19.51 -7.40 -9.00
C TYR A 96 -19.98 -6.06 -8.42
N ASP A 97 -21.11 -6.08 -7.71
CA ASP A 97 -21.63 -4.90 -7.04
C ASP A 97 -20.74 -4.52 -5.85
N THR A 98 -20.22 -3.29 -5.84
CA THR A 98 -19.45 -2.72 -4.73
C THR A 98 -20.21 -1.64 -3.97
N LYS A 99 -21.39 -1.23 -4.45
CA LYS A 99 -22.22 -0.19 -3.81
C LYS A 99 -23.26 -0.78 -2.87
N GLY A 100 -23.84 -1.90 -3.27
CA GLY A 100 -24.90 -2.56 -2.52
C GLY A 100 -26.18 -1.72 -2.44
N VAL A 101 -27.12 -2.20 -1.64
CA VAL A 101 -28.43 -1.59 -1.41
C VAL A 101 -28.77 -1.57 0.08
N TYR A 102 -29.30 -0.45 0.56
CA TYR A 102 -29.73 -0.33 1.96
C TYR A 102 -31.03 -1.11 2.18
N ALA A 103 -30.99 -2.07 3.10
CA ALA A 103 -32.13 -2.91 3.44
C ALA A 103 -32.98 -2.24 4.53
N GLY A 104 -33.75 -1.21 4.16
CA GLY A 104 -34.76 -0.55 5.01
C GLY A 104 -34.24 0.55 5.95
N TYR A 105 -35.16 1.19 6.68
CA TYR A 105 -34.92 2.40 7.48
C TYR A 105 -33.94 2.24 8.66
N THR A 106 -33.60 1.01 9.05
CA THR A 106 -32.71 0.72 10.20
C THR A 106 -31.32 0.19 9.79
N SER A 107 -31.06 0.07 8.49
CA SER A 107 -29.79 -0.41 7.96
C SER A 107 -28.78 0.74 7.92
N SER A 108 -27.68 0.61 8.67
CA SER A 108 -26.56 1.56 8.68
C SER A 108 -25.50 1.24 7.61
N GLU A 109 -25.56 0.05 7.02
CA GLU A 109 -24.60 -0.46 6.02
C GLU A 109 -25.33 -1.08 4.83
N PRO A 110 -24.80 -0.95 3.60
CA PRO A 110 -25.38 -1.56 2.42
C PRO A 110 -25.33 -3.09 2.50
N SER A 111 -26.26 -3.73 1.81
CA SER A 111 -26.32 -5.18 1.62
C SER A 111 -26.18 -5.54 0.15
N PHE A 112 -25.67 -6.73 -0.13
CA PHE A 112 -25.30 -7.23 -1.45
C PHE A 112 -26.08 -8.52 -1.76
N PRO A 113 -27.42 -8.45 -1.87
CA PRO A 113 -28.22 -9.61 -2.23
C PRO A 113 -27.86 -10.07 -3.64
N ASP A 114 -27.66 -11.39 -3.81
CA ASP A 114 -27.37 -12.01 -5.11
C ASP A 114 -26.18 -11.40 -5.86
N ASN A 115 -25.16 -10.98 -5.13
CA ASN A 115 -23.94 -10.44 -5.71
C ASN A 115 -22.96 -11.57 -6.10
N TYR A 116 -22.98 -11.97 -7.36
CA TYR A 116 -22.05 -12.93 -7.94
C TYR A 116 -20.90 -12.22 -8.64
N ILE A 117 -19.72 -12.84 -8.62
CA ILE A 117 -18.58 -12.38 -9.39
C ILE A 117 -18.77 -12.80 -10.85
N GLU A 118 -18.81 -11.82 -11.76
CA GLU A 118 -18.87 -12.03 -13.21
C GLU A 118 -17.46 -11.96 -13.78
N PHE A 119 -17.01 -13.02 -14.48
CA PHE A 119 -15.75 -13.01 -15.21
C PHE A 119 -15.88 -12.30 -16.56
N ASN A 120 -14.96 -11.38 -16.84
CA ASN A 120 -14.89 -10.64 -18.09
C ASN A 120 -13.81 -11.20 -19.01
N GLU A 121 -14.19 -12.20 -19.80
CA GLU A 121 -13.27 -12.91 -20.71
C GLU A 121 -12.58 -11.97 -21.70
N ALA A 122 -13.32 -11.04 -22.31
CA ALA A 122 -12.76 -10.14 -23.32
C ALA A 122 -11.63 -9.27 -22.75
N CYS A 123 -11.82 -8.70 -21.55
CA CYS A 123 -10.80 -7.86 -20.91
C CYS A 123 -9.58 -8.67 -20.48
N TYR A 124 -9.80 -9.86 -19.91
CA TYR A 124 -8.70 -10.71 -19.48
C TYR A 124 -7.86 -11.23 -20.66
N GLN A 125 -8.50 -11.66 -21.76
CA GLN A 125 -7.79 -12.08 -22.96
C GLN A 125 -7.02 -10.93 -23.62
N GLU A 126 -7.58 -9.71 -23.63
CA GLU A 126 -6.85 -8.53 -24.10
C GLU A 126 -5.59 -8.25 -23.27
N PHE A 127 -5.66 -8.47 -21.95
CA PHE A 127 -4.49 -8.34 -21.07
C PHE A 127 -3.43 -9.41 -21.38
N LEU A 128 -3.83 -10.68 -21.48
CA LEU A 128 -2.90 -11.79 -21.75
C LEU A 128 -2.18 -11.66 -23.10
N GLN A 129 -2.80 -11.02 -24.09
CA GLN A 129 -2.18 -10.78 -25.40
C GLN A 129 -1.15 -9.63 -25.42
N LYS A 130 -1.02 -8.87 -24.32
CA LYS A 130 -0.01 -7.82 -24.22
C LYS A 130 1.36 -8.45 -23.96
N PRO A 131 2.46 -7.87 -24.48
CA PRO A 131 3.81 -8.24 -24.06
C PRO A 131 3.96 -8.14 -22.54
N LEU A 132 4.83 -8.95 -21.92
CA LEU A 132 4.97 -8.99 -20.46
C LEU A 132 5.23 -7.62 -19.84
N ILE A 133 6.11 -6.82 -20.46
CA ILE A 133 6.35 -5.44 -19.99
C ILE A 133 5.09 -4.56 -20.01
N ARG A 134 4.19 -4.78 -20.98
CA ARG A 134 2.93 -4.02 -21.08
C ARG A 134 1.88 -4.52 -20.09
N GLN A 135 1.87 -5.82 -19.80
CA GLN A 135 1.07 -6.37 -18.70
C GLN A 135 1.49 -5.75 -17.38
N GLU A 136 2.79 -5.78 -17.08
CA GLU A 136 3.36 -5.25 -15.85
C GLU A 136 3.17 -3.73 -15.71
N GLN A 137 3.35 -2.96 -16.79
CA GLN A 137 3.05 -1.53 -16.79
C GLN A 137 1.55 -1.24 -16.53
N THR A 138 0.66 -2.13 -16.98
CA THR A 138 -0.77 -2.03 -16.70
C THR A 138 -1.05 -2.32 -15.23
N LEU A 139 -0.42 -3.35 -14.64
CA LEU A 139 -0.50 -3.65 -13.22
C LEU A 139 0.00 -2.46 -12.38
N PHE A 140 1.21 -1.98 -12.66
CA PHE A 140 1.83 -0.84 -11.98
C PHE A 140 0.95 0.40 -12.02
N LYS A 141 0.44 0.75 -13.21
CA LYS A 141 -0.43 1.91 -13.38
C LYS A 141 -1.72 1.75 -12.56
N THR A 142 -2.34 0.57 -12.60
CA THR A 142 -3.58 0.29 -11.86
C THR A 142 -3.35 0.40 -10.35
N LEU A 143 -2.26 -0.19 -9.85
CA LEU A 143 -1.87 -0.09 -8.43
C LEU A 143 -1.62 1.37 -8.01
N ILE A 144 -1.01 2.21 -8.85
CA ILE A 144 -0.80 3.62 -8.49
C ILE A 144 -2.10 4.43 -8.56
N ASP A 145 -2.86 4.24 -9.64
CA ASP A 145 -3.97 5.11 -10.01
C ASP A 145 -5.24 4.81 -9.20
N ASN A 146 -5.46 3.55 -8.80
CA ASN A 146 -6.70 3.09 -8.13
C ASN A 146 -6.48 2.70 -6.67
N TYR A 147 -5.32 2.98 -6.09
CA TYR A 147 -5.12 2.76 -4.66
C TYR A 147 -5.80 3.87 -3.86
N GLU A 148 -7.08 3.63 -3.56
CA GLU A 148 -8.02 4.56 -2.94
C GLU A 148 -7.63 4.96 -1.51
N GLN A 149 -6.78 4.16 -0.88
CA GLN A 149 -6.37 4.32 0.51
C GLN A 149 -5.04 5.08 0.60
N SER A 150 -4.92 6.00 1.55
CA SER A 150 -3.62 6.63 1.84
C SER A 150 -2.78 5.71 2.72
N GLU A 151 -1.49 5.59 2.41
CA GLU A 151 -0.50 4.89 3.22
C GLU A 151 -0.37 5.48 4.63
N PHE A 152 -0.89 6.70 4.86
CA PHE A 152 -0.96 7.27 6.19
C PHE A 152 -1.87 6.53 7.15
N PHE A 153 -2.98 5.96 6.68
CA PHE A 153 -4.06 5.52 7.58
C PHE A 153 -4.29 4.02 7.56
N HIS A 154 -3.85 3.36 6.50
CA HIS A 154 -4.16 1.97 6.26
C HIS A 154 -2.95 1.09 6.50
N HIS A 155 -3.19 -0.05 7.14
CA HIS A 155 -2.19 -1.08 7.29
C HIS A 155 -1.96 -1.73 5.93
N ALA A 156 -0.70 -1.79 5.49
CA ALA A 156 -0.38 -2.45 4.23
C ALA A 156 -0.62 -3.96 4.34
N THR A 157 -1.07 -4.59 3.26
CA THR A 157 -1.43 -6.02 3.23
C THR A 157 -0.34 -6.94 3.75
N LEU A 158 0.92 -6.65 3.41
CA LEU A 158 2.10 -7.44 3.79
C LEU A 158 3.01 -6.70 4.77
N GLY A 159 2.55 -5.53 5.24
CA GLY A 159 3.32 -4.65 6.12
C GLY A 159 3.14 -4.99 7.60
N ARG A 160 3.89 -4.29 8.45
CA ARG A 160 3.81 -4.38 9.91
C ARG A 160 3.58 -3.02 10.57
N LEU A 161 3.59 -1.94 9.79
CA LEU A 161 3.45 -0.58 10.30
C LEU A 161 1.99 -0.20 10.50
N THR A 162 1.77 0.57 11.55
CA THR A 162 0.48 1.19 11.84
C THR A 162 0.38 2.57 11.20
N GLY A 163 -0.83 2.95 10.81
CA GLY A 163 -1.16 4.28 10.31
C GLY A 163 -1.51 5.28 11.41
N PHE A 164 -1.57 6.56 11.04
CA PHE A 164 -2.22 7.61 11.81
C PHE A 164 -3.71 7.31 11.99
N SER A 165 -4.31 7.90 13.01
CA SER A 165 -5.77 7.95 13.12
C SER A 165 -6.36 8.71 11.93
N ARG A 166 -7.36 8.11 11.28
CA ARG A 166 -8.14 8.82 10.25
C ARG A 166 -8.95 9.97 10.85
N TRP A 167 -9.39 9.82 12.11
CA TRP A 167 -10.06 10.86 12.87
C TRP A 167 -9.04 11.93 13.27
N GLY A 168 -9.31 13.18 12.91
CA GLY A 168 -8.36 14.29 13.03
C GLY A 168 -7.44 14.37 11.80
N SER A 169 -6.47 13.44 11.71
CA SER A 169 -5.38 13.54 10.72
C SER A 169 -5.78 13.33 9.26
N GLY A 170 -6.92 12.69 9.00
CA GLY A 170 -7.46 12.53 7.66
C GLY A 170 -8.27 13.70 7.12
N LEU A 171 -8.60 14.71 7.93
CA LEU A 171 -9.57 15.75 7.57
C LEU A 171 -8.92 17.06 7.09
N GLY A 172 -7.66 17.32 7.44
CA GLY A 172 -6.99 18.57 7.09
C GLY A 172 -6.32 18.59 5.72
N VAL A 173 -4.98 18.51 5.69
CA VAL A 173 -4.23 18.65 4.44
C VAL A 173 -4.34 17.45 3.51
N VAL A 174 -4.63 16.27 4.07
CA VAL A 174 -4.55 14.98 3.38
C VAL A 174 -5.49 14.84 2.17
N PRO A 175 -6.78 15.26 2.23
CA PRO A 175 -7.67 15.25 1.08
C PRO A 175 -7.19 16.09 -0.12
N MET A 176 -6.25 17.02 0.09
CA MET A 176 -5.70 17.88 -0.96
C MET A 176 -4.41 17.31 -1.59
N LEU A 177 -3.92 16.17 -1.11
CA LEU A 177 -2.69 15.56 -1.61
C LEU A 177 -2.96 14.71 -2.85
N ASP A 178 -2.11 14.85 -3.86
CA ASP A 178 -2.10 13.97 -5.04
C ASP A 178 -1.21 12.76 -4.78
N PHE A 179 -1.75 11.76 -4.08
CA PHE A 179 -1.00 10.54 -3.74
C PHE A 179 -0.48 9.81 -4.97
N LYS A 180 -1.18 9.89 -6.10
CA LYS A 180 -0.72 9.30 -7.36
C LYS A 180 0.57 9.97 -7.84
N ALA A 181 0.62 11.31 -7.84
CA ALA A 181 1.83 12.04 -8.20
C ALA A 181 2.98 11.77 -7.21
N ILE A 182 2.68 11.72 -5.91
CA ILE A 182 3.64 11.44 -4.85
C ILE A 182 4.24 10.03 -5.00
N ARG A 183 3.41 9.00 -5.19
CA ARG A 183 3.86 7.61 -5.42
C ARG A 183 4.78 7.52 -6.63
N ARG A 184 4.39 8.13 -7.75
CA ARG A 184 5.22 8.15 -8.98
C ARG A 184 6.57 8.80 -8.72
N PHE A 185 6.58 9.94 -8.03
CA PHE A 185 7.82 10.60 -7.63
C PHE A 185 8.73 9.69 -6.79
N LEU A 186 8.17 8.98 -5.81
CA LEU A 186 8.95 8.06 -4.99
C LEU A 186 9.45 6.85 -5.79
N PHE A 187 8.64 6.27 -6.68
CA PHE A 187 9.08 5.20 -7.58
C PHE A 187 10.21 5.67 -8.53
N ASP A 188 10.12 6.90 -9.06
CA ASP A 188 11.17 7.49 -9.90
C ASP A 188 12.48 7.69 -9.11
N LEU A 189 12.40 7.97 -7.80
CA LEU A 189 13.58 8.00 -6.93
C LEU A 189 14.16 6.60 -6.70
N LEU A 190 13.31 5.60 -6.40
CA LEU A 190 13.75 4.22 -6.19
C LEU A 190 14.40 3.65 -7.45
N ALA A 191 13.91 4.00 -8.65
CA ALA A 191 14.44 3.55 -9.93
C ALA A 191 15.87 4.06 -10.24
N GLN A 192 16.38 5.02 -9.47
CA GLN A 192 17.75 5.53 -9.60
C GLN A 192 18.76 4.80 -8.71
N LEU A 193 18.27 3.95 -7.80
CA LEU A 193 19.09 3.14 -6.90
C LEU A 193 19.59 1.88 -7.61
N ASP A 194 20.63 1.27 -7.05
CA ASP A 194 21.17 0.03 -7.57
C ASP A 194 20.38 -1.14 -6.96
N SER A 195 20.10 -2.16 -7.76
CA SER A 195 19.42 -3.38 -7.31
C SER A 195 20.32 -4.25 -6.45
N GLY A 196 19.72 -5.09 -5.61
CA GLY A 196 20.44 -6.04 -4.75
C GLY A 196 21.12 -5.40 -3.53
N VAL A 197 21.13 -4.08 -3.41
CA VAL A 197 21.73 -3.34 -2.29
C VAL A 197 20.67 -3.03 -1.23
N TRP A 198 21.00 -3.29 0.04
CA TRP A 198 20.18 -2.87 1.18
C TRP A 198 20.49 -1.43 1.56
N TYR A 199 19.50 -0.54 1.49
CA TYR A 199 19.62 0.87 1.83
C TYR A 199 18.89 1.21 3.13
N SER A 200 19.42 2.20 3.85
CA SER A 200 18.80 2.79 5.05
C SER A 200 17.53 3.57 4.71
N VAL A 201 16.41 3.25 5.38
CA VAL A 201 15.20 4.08 5.29
C VAL A 201 15.44 5.46 5.91
N ALA A 202 16.19 5.52 7.00
CA ALA A 202 16.53 6.80 7.64
C ALA A 202 17.30 7.72 6.68
N ASP A 203 18.20 7.17 5.86
CA ASP A 203 18.96 7.95 4.87
C ASP A 203 18.06 8.46 3.75
N LEU A 204 17.10 7.64 3.29
CA LEU A 204 16.10 8.07 2.31
C LEU A 204 15.25 9.23 2.87
N VAL A 205 14.83 9.15 4.13
CA VAL A 205 14.10 10.21 4.82
C VAL A 205 14.96 11.47 4.94
N GLN A 206 16.24 11.36 5.31
CA GLN A 206 17.14 12.51 5.38
C GLN A 206 17.40 13.14 4.00
N TYR A 207 17.56 12.33 2.96
CA TYR A 207 17.68 12.79 1.58
C TYR A 207 16.43 13.59 1.16
N LEU A 208 15.23 13.05 1.42
CA LEU A 208 13.98 13.76 1.13
C LEU A 208 13.86 15.04 1.94
N LYS A 209 14.23 15.04 3.22
CA LYS A 209 14.23 16.24 4.08
C LYS A 209 15.15 17.34 3.55
N ALA A 210 16.31 16.98 3.00
CA ALA A 210 17.30 17.92 2.50
C ALA A 210 16.95 18.44 1.09
N GLU A 211 16.65 17.55 0.15
CA GLU A 211 16.54 17.88 -1.27
C GLU A 211 15.08 18.12 -1.71
N HIS A 212 14.12 17.49 -1.03
CA HIS A 212 12.70 17.54 -1.38
C HIS A 212 11.79 17.78 -0.16
N PRO A 213 12.04 18.79 0.69
CA PRO A 213 11.37 18.95 1.99
C PRO A 213 9.85 19.12 1.93
N TYR A 214 9.30 19.33 0.73
CA TYR A 214 7.87 19.57 0.46
C TYR A 214 7.31 18.57 -0.57
N PHE A 215 7.91 17.39 -0.72
CA PHE A 215 7.48 16.38 -1.70
C PHE A 215 6.07 15.86 -1.40
N LEU A 216 5.72 15.71 -0.11
CA LEU A 216 4.43 15.20 0.32
C LEU A 216 3.47 16.34 0.65
N ILE A 217 3.86 17.22 1.57
CA ILE A 217 3.04 18.34 2.04
C ILE A 217 3.72 19.66 1.68
N ALA A 218 3.03 20.49 0.89
CA ALA A 218 3.51 21.80 0.49
C ALA A 218 3.87 22.68 1.70
N LYS A 219 4.79 23.63 1.52
CA LYS A 219 5.24 24.55 2.58
C LYS A 219 4.10 25.35 3.23
N ASN A 220 3.12 25.76 2.43
CA ASN A 220 1.97 26.53 2.88
C ASN A 220 0.68 25.87 2.35
N PRO A 221 0.24 24.77 2.97
CA PRO A 221 -1.00 24.12 2.56
C PRO A 221 -2.19 25.03 2.89
N LYS A 222 -3.35 24.72 2.31
CA LYS A 222 -4.59 25.33 2.77
C LYS A 222 -4.95 24.73 4.13
N TYR A 223 -5.41 25.58 5.04
CA TYR A 223 -5.82 25.20 6.39
C TYR A 223 -7.32 25.34 6.52
N GLU A 224 -7.98 24.36 7.13
CA GLU A 224 -9.41 24.44 7.41
C GLU A 224 -9.70 25.33 8.62
N ASN A 225 -8.80 25.36 9.61
CA ASN A 225 -8.96 26.12 10.84
C ASN A 225 -7.68 26.84 11.28
N ASN A 226 -7.81 27.76 12.24
CA ASN A 226 -6.70 28.57 12.75
C ASN A 226 -5.73 27.80 13.65
N ARG A 227 -6.17 26.70 14.29
CA ARG A 227 -5.31 25.87 15.14
C ARG A 227 -4.27 25.15 14.28
N ASP A 228 -4.71 24.52 13.20
CA ASP A 228 -3.82 23.81 12.25
C ASP A 228 -2.80 24.78 11.66
N LYS A 229 -3.25 26.00 11.30
CA LYS A 229 -2.38 27.05 10.80
C LYS A 229 -1.29 27.46 11.80
N HIS A 230 -1.57 27.41 13.10
CA HIS A 230 -0.57 27.74 14.13
C HIS A 230 0.51 26.66 14.26
N LEU A 231 0.12 25.39 14.11
CA LEU A 231 1.03 24.24 14.12
C LEU A 231 1.75 24.03 12.77
N GLY A 232 1.40 24.80 11.75
CA GLY A 232 2.00 24.73 10.42
C GLY A 232 1.54 23.51 9.63
N ARG A 233 2.32 23.09 8.65
CA ARG A 233 1.90 22.07 7.67
C ARG A 233 1.59 20.68 8.24
N TYR A 234 1.98 20.41 9.48
CA TYR A 234 1.70 19.15 10.19
C TYR A 234 0.58 19.26 11.22
N GLY A 235 -0.10 20.40 11.32
CA GLY A 235 -1.05 20.68 12.40
C GLY A 235 -2.23 19.74 12.55
N THR A 236 -2.52 18.92 11.54
CA THR A 236 -3.56 17.89 11.59
C THR A 236 -3.05 16.51 11.97
N PHE A 237 -1.74 16.30 12.00
CA PHE A 237 -1.15 15.02 12.38
C PHE A 237 -0.91 14.97 13.89
N HIS A 238 -1.36 13.89 14.50
CA HIS A 238 -1.21 13.68 15.93
C HIS A 238 -0.58 12.32 16.20
N GLU A 239 0.25 12.28 17.24
CA GLU A 239 0.70 11.03 17.85
C GLU A 239 -0.16 10.70 19.06
N SER A 240 -0.02 9.50 19.58
CA SER A 240 -0.68 9.10 20.82
C SER A 240 0.16 8.05 21.55
N LYS A 241 0.01 7.96 22.89
CA LYS A 241 0.67 6.89 23.68
C LYS A 241 0.04 5.51 23.47
N THR A 242 -1.18 5.47 22.97
CA THR A 242 -1.95 4.27 22.66
C THR A 242 -2.78 4.55 21.42
N HIS A 243 -3.20 3.51 20.69
CA HIS A 243 -3.98 3.67 19.46
C HIS A 243 -5.24 4.56 19.62
N TRP A 244 -5.84 4.58 20.82
CA TRP A 244 -7.02 5.39 21.17
C TRP A 244 -6.71 6.47 22.23
N GLY A 245 -5.44 6.84 22.38
CA GLY A 245 -4.96 7.74 23.42
C GLY A 245 -5.19 9.21 23.11
N HIS A 246 -4.89 10.07 24.07
CA HIS A 246 -4.89 11.52 23.86
C HIS A 246 -3.90 11.91 22.75
N GLU A 247 -4.36 12.81 21.88
CA GLU A 247 -3.59 13.39 20.79
C GLU A 247 -2.42 14.22 21.32
N ILE A 248 -1.25 13.98 20.74
CA ILE A 248 -0.02 14.73 20.93
C ILE A 248 0.24 15.46 19.61
N ASP A 249 0.11 16.78 19.65
CA ASP A 249 0.30 17.63 18.48
C ASP A 249 1.74 17.53 17.93
N ILE A 250 1.86 17.69 16.62
CA ILE A 250 3.14 17.79 15.91
C ILE A 250 3.23 19.21 15.34
N SER A 251 4.18 20.00 15.83
CA SER A 251 4.41 21.35 15.29
C SER A 251 5.43 21.29 14.17
N GLU A 252 5.24 22.05 13.09
CA GLU A 252 6.25 22.24 12.04
C GLU A 252 7.58 22.78 12.59
N SER A 253 7.56 23.48 13.73
CA SER A 253 8.77 23.96 14.41
C SER A 253 9.57 22.87 15.12
N ASP A 254 9.00 21.67 15.32
CA ASP A 254 9.70 20.59 16.00
C ASP A 254 10.90 20.13 15.14
N PRO A 255 12.08 19.90 15.73
CA PRO A 255 13.30 19.57 14.97
C PRO A 255 13.18 18.26 14.16
N ASP A 256 12.30 17.35 14.61
CA ASP A 256 12.02 16.06 14.00
C ASP A 256 10.61 15.97 13.38
N ALA A 257 9.95 17.10 13.13
CA ALA A 257 8.58 17.14 12.60
C ALA A 257 8.44 16.41 11.26
N PHE A 258 9.44 16.59 10.37
CA PHE A 258 9.49 15.91 9.07
C PHE A 258 9.51 14.39 9.24
N GLU A 259 10.41 13.88 10.10
CA GLU A 259 10.54 12.47 10.40
C GLU A 259 9.26 11.90 11.04
N ARG A 260 8.57 12.70 11.87
CA ARG A 260 7.32 12.29 12.50
C ARG A 260 6.17 12.16 11.50
N VAL A 261 6.12 12.95 10.42
CA VAL A 261 5.00 12.87 9.45
C VAL A 261 5.44 12.27 8.12
N GLU A 262 6.26 12.98 7.37
CA GLU A 262 6.69 12.56 6.02
C GLU A 262 7.64 11.37 6.08
N GLY A 263 8.48 11.28 7.11
CA GLY A 263 9.33 10.09 7.35
C GLY A 263 8.50 8.83 7.59
N ARG A 264 7.43 8.94 8.40
CA ARG A 264 6.48 7.83 8.56
C ARG A 264 5.78 7.48 7.26
N TYR A 265 5.38 8.46 6.45
CA TYR A 265 4.80 8.19 5.14
C TYR A 265 5.74 7.35 4.27
N VAL A 266 7.04 7.69 4.22
CA VAL A 266 8.04 6.92 3.47
C VAL A 266 8.10 5.47 3.93
N GLU A 267 8.11 5.22 5.25
CA GLU A 267 8.09 3.85 5.78
C GLU A 267 6.86 3.07 5.29
N ARG A 268 5.65 3.66 5.32
CA ARG A 268 4.42 2.97 4.90
C ARG A 268 4.32 2.86 3.39
N PHE A 269 4.84 3.83 2.65
CA PHE A 269 4.94 3.74 1.20
C PHE A 269 5.76 2.52 0.79
N LEU A 270 6.91 2.29 1.42
CA LEU A 270 7.75 1.11 1.13
C LEU A 270 7.00 -0.20 1.43
N GLU A 271 6.25 -0.29 2.54
CA GLU A 271 5.43 -1.47 2.86
C GLU A 271 4.18 -1.66 1.99
N ALA A 272 3.74 -0.61 1.27
CA ALA A 272 2.52 -0.65 0.47
C ALA A 272 2.79 -1.24 -0.93
N ILE A 273 2.56 -0.46 -1.98
CA ILE A 273 2.68 -0.93 -3.38
C ILE A 273 4.04 -1.54 -3.71
N PRO A 274 5.20 -0.97 -3.31
CA PRO A 274 6.51 -1.55 -3.62
C PRO A 274 6.66 -2.99 -3.10
N LEU A 275 6.24 -3.22 -1.86
CA LEU A 275 6.28 -4.55 -1.24
C LEU A 275 5.24 -5.49 -1.83
N LEU A 276 3.98 -5.02 -1.95
CA LEU A 276 2.87 -5.79 -2.52
C LEU A 276 3.17 -6.27 -3.95
N ALA A 277 3.81 -5.43 -4.76
CA ALA A 277 4.17 -5.75 -6.13
C ALA A 277 5.45 -6.59 -6.24
N GLY A 278 6.12 -6.94 -5.13
CA GLY A 278 7.38 -7.68 -5.14
C GLY A 278 8.54 -6.90 -5.77
N TYR A 279 8.52 -5.57 -5.70
CA TYR A 279 9.57 -4.71 -6.25
C TYR A 279 10.72 -4.48 -5.28
N ILE A 280 10.46 -4.65 -3.99
CA ILE A 280 11.46 -4.49 -2.95
C ILE A 280 11.34 -5.59 -1.90
N ASP A 281 12.43 -5.82 -1.18
CA ASP A 281 12.41 -6.44 0.14
C ASP A 281 12.52 -5.37 1.22
N VAL A 282 12.09 -5.72 2.43
CA VAL A 282 12.11 -4.85 3.60
C VAL A 282 12.69 -5.55 4.82
N ALA A 283 13.32 -4.79 5.71
CA ALA A 283 13.89 -5.29 6.95
C ALA A 283 13.55 -4.38 8.13
N TYR A 284 13.10 -4.99 9.22
CA TYR A 284 12.60 -4.30 10.41
C TYR A 284 13.60 -4.34 11.55
N ALA A 285 13.50 -3.38 12.46
CA ALA A 285 14.12 -3.51 13.77
C ALA A 285 13.55 -4.73 14.50
N ALA A 286 14.35 -5.39 15.36
CA ALA A 286 13.91 -6.59 16.07
C ALA A 286 12.68 -6.36 16.98
N LYS A 287 12.46 -5.12 17.44
CA LYS A 287 11.28 -4.73 18.21
C LYS A 287 10.87 -3.29 17.85
N PRO A 288 9.57 -3.03 17.63
CA PRO A 288 9.09 -1.67 17.43
C PRO A 288 9.16 -0.86 18.73
N ASP A 289 9.44 0.44 18.62
CA ASP A 289 9.21 1.38 19.72
C ASP A 289 7.72 1.71 19.80
N THR A 290 7.00 1.05 20.71
CA THR A 290 5.55 1.21 20.87
C THR A 290 5.18 2.33 21.84
N ARG A 291 6.12 3.20 22.23
CA ARG A 291 5.81 4.33 23.13
C ARG A 291 4.91 5.37 22.50
N LEU A 292 4.97 5.51 21.17
CA LEU A 292 4.19 6.44 20.39
C LEU A 292 3.58 5.74 19.17
N TYR A 293 2.33 6.06 18.90
CA TYR A 293 1.58 5.63 17.74
C TYR A 293 1.32 6.82 16.82
N PRO A 294 1.42 6.65 15.48
CA PRO A 294 1.95 5.47 14.81
C PRO A 294 3.45 5.24 15.10
N VAL A 295 3.90 3.99 15.00
CA VAL A 295 5.31 3.63 15.26
C VAL A 295 6.23 4.37 14.28
N ARG A 296 7.44 4.75 14.69
CA ARG A 296 8.47 5.34 13.80
C ARG A 296 9.72 4.49 13.84
N ASN A 297 10.50 4.51 12.76
CA ASN A 297 11.81 3.89 12.68
C ASN A 297 11.74 2.37 12.97
N TYR A 298 10.63 1.73 12.59
CA TYR A 298 10.51 0.28 12.70
C TYR A 298 10.98 -0.41 11.42
N LEU A 299 10.58 0.11 10.26
CA LEU A 299 11.19 -0.25 9.00
C LEU A 299 12.57 0.44 8.89
N GLN A 300 13.64 -0.37 8.87
CA GLN A 300 15.02 0.12 8.96
C GLN A 300 15.72 0.13 7.61
N ALA A 301 15.47 -0.88 6.78
CA ALA A 301 16.12 -1.01 5.49
C ALA A 301 15.20 -1.59 4.42
N PHE A 302 15.55 -1.34 3.16
CA PHE A 302 14.88 -1.89 1.99
C PHE A 302 15.91 -2.26 0.91
N ARG A 303 15.56 -3.20 0.03
CA ARG A 303 16.39 -3.61 -1.11
C ARG A 303 15.56 -3.62 -2.38
N ILE A 304 16.10 -3.05 -3.45
CA ILE A 304 15.44 -3.03 -4.76
C ILE A 304 15.71 -4.34 -5.52
N HIS A 305 14.68 -4.93 -6.12
CA HIS A 305 14.81 -6.07 -7.02
C HIS A 305 15.18 -5.66 -8.44
N ASP A 306 15.95 -6.49 -9.15
CA ASP A 306 16.28 -6.28 -10.57
C ASP A 306 15.03 -6.14 -11.44
N PHE A 307 14.02 -6.97 -11.14
CA PHE A 307 12.75 -6.96 -11.83
C PHE A 307 12.09 -5.57 -11.81
N PHE A 308 12.11 -4.86 -10.68
CA PHE A 308 11.59 -3.50 -10.60
C PHE A 308 12.31 -2.55 -11.54
N LEU A 309 13.66 -2.61 -11.58
CA LEU A 309 14.43 -1.75 -12.48
C LEU A 309 14.14 -2.06 -13.96
N GLN A 310 13.98 -3.33 -14.33
CA GLN A 310 13.58 -3.74 -15.67
C GLN A 310 12.21 -3.17 -16.05
N VAL A 311 11.24 -3.21 -15.13
CA VAL A 311 9.91 -2.63 -15.33
C VAL A 311 9.99 -1.12 -15.56
N MET A 312 10.75 -0.41 -14.73
CA MET A 312 10.92 1.04 -14.83
C MET A 312 11.68 1.47 -16.10
N GLN A 313 12.58 0.61 -16.60
CA GLN A 313 13.34 0.84 -17.84
C GLN A 313 12.61 0.37 -19.09
N GLY A 314 11.56 -0.44 -18.95
CA GLY A 314 10.83 -1.02 -20.08
C GLY A 314 11.55 -2.20 -20.75
N THR A 315 12.40 -2.92 -20.02
CA THR A 315 13.32 -3.95 -20.53
C THR A 315 12.99 -5.35 -20.03
N LEU A 316 11.74 -5.61 -19.62
CA LEU A 316 11.33 -6.96 -19.21
C LEU A 316 11.17 -7.86 -20.45
N ASP A 317 12.06 -8.84 -20.56
CA ASP A 317 12.11 -9.80 -21.67
C ASP A 317 11.01 -10.86 -21.54
N GLU A 318 10.57 -11.41 -22.68
CA GLU A 318 9.67 -12.57 -22.71
C GLU A 318 10.50 -13.86 -22.46
N PRO A 319 9.98 -14.83 -21.67
CA PRO A 319 10.64 -16.11 -21.51
C PRO A 319 10.70 -16.84 -22.86
N ASP A 320 11.88 -17.37 -23.17
CA ASP A 320 12.18 -18.12 -24.41
C ASP A 320 11.28 -19.36 -24.62
#